data_AF-A0ABD3XZ39-F1
#
_entry.id   AF-A0ABD3XZ39-F1
#
_cell.length_a   1.000
_cell.length_b   1.000
_cell.length_c   1.000
_cell.angle_alpha   90.00
_cell.angle_beta   90.00
_cell.angle_gamma   90.00
#
_symmetry.space_group_name_H-M   'P 1'
#
loop_
_entity.id
_entity.type
_entity.pdbx_description
1 polymer ?
#
loop_
_entity_poly.entity_id
_entity_poly.type
_entity_poly.pdbx_seq_one_letter_code
_entity_poly.pdbx_strand_id
1 'polypeptide(L)'
;MHQLIYIQREYCYGYYAKYELWRLKYPLQPESSTKGKVRQRVFSKSRMMLPTPPEANESLAEVLSTMRSDDVSRVCKSDTLILQLGRKETFRLGHEKDAHSYIRSKMRELGRLLICLRTRTGLCNSSLKDFIDPTTFKDFVEAAREVSQFNEVHTSMPPHL
;
A
#
# COMPACT_ATOMS: atom_id res chain seq x y z
N MET A 1 20.19 8.16 2.07
CA MET A 1 19.94 7.91 3.50
C MET A 1 19.13 6.63 3.66
N HIS A 2 19.69 5.56 4.23
CA HIS A 2 18.90 4.36 4.53
C HIS A 2 17.97 4.68 5.70
N GLN A 3 16.66 4.69 5.44
CA GLN A 3 15.65 4.78 6.50
C GLN A 3 15.85 3.61 7.47
N LEU A 4 16.19 3.89 8.73
CA LEU A 4 16.25 2.88 9.78
C LEU A 4 14.82 2.38 10.03
N ILE A 5 14.53 1.15 9.61
CA ILE A 5 13.25 0.50 9.85
C ILE A 5 13.34 -0.20 11.20
N TYR A 6 12.64 0.35 12.19
CA TYR A 6 12.43 -0.28 13.49
C TYR A 6 11.21 -1.19 13.47
N ILE A 7 11.30 -2.32 14.17
CA ILE A 7 10.30 -3.39 14.16
C ILE A 7 9.96 -3.72 15.60
N GLN A 8 8.69 -3.54 15.96
CA GLN A 8 8.14 -3.97 17.24
C GLN A 8 7.90 -5.49 17.24
N ARG A 9 8.32 -6.21 18.27
CA ARG A 9 8.10 -7.66 18.37
C ARG A 9 6.96 -8.01 19.32
N GLU A 10 6.19 -9.04 18.96
CA GLU A 10 4.99 -9.51 19.68
C GLU A 10 5.27 -9.96 21.12
N TYR A 11 6.45 -10.56 21.39
CA TYR A 11 6.74 -11.20 22.67
C TYR A 11 7.54 -10.35 23.66
N CYS A 12 8.23 -9.32 23.19
CA CYS A 12 9.08 -8.47 24.04
C CYS A 12 8.76 -6.99 23.95
N TYR A 13 7.82 -6.59 23.07
CA TYR A 13 7.36 -5.22 22.82
C TYR A 13 8.47 -4.19 22.50
N GLY A 14 9.73 -4.62 22.40
CA GLY A 14 10.86 -3.77 22.05
C GLY A 14 10.92 -3.45 20.56
N TYR A 15 11.49 -2.29 20.25
CA TYR A 15 11.78 -1.82 18.89
C TYR A 15 13.22 -2.15 18.52
N TYR A 16 13.41 -2.88 17.42
CA TYR A 16 14.75 -3.29 16.98
C TYR A 16 15.01 -2.86 15.55
N ALA A 17 16.24 -2.48 15.27
CA ALA A 17 16.67 -2.20 13.92
C ALA A 17 16.61 -3.47 13.06
N LYS A 18 16.07 -3.35 11.84
CA LYS A 18 15.86 -4.49 10.94
C LYS A 18 17.10 -5.37 10.72
N TYR A 19 18.29 -4.78 10.67
CA TYR A 19 19.54 -5.50 10.42
C TYR A 19 20.07 -6.25 11.66
N GLU A 20 19.55 -5.97 12.85
CA GLU A 20 19.94 -6.61 14.11
C GLU A 20 19.06 -7.81 14.46
N LEU A 21 17.90 -7.92 13.82
CA LEU A 21 16.89 -8.96 14.11
C LEU A 21 17.39 -10.39 14.06
N TRP A 22 18.40 -10.70 13.24
CA TRP A 22 18.92 -12.05 13.10
C TRP A 22 19.84 -12.47 14.25
N ARG A 23 20.45 -11.49 14.96
CA ARG A 23 21.39 -11.74 16.06
C ARG A 23 20.68 -11.96 17.40
N LEU A 24 19.41 -11.56 17.48
CA LEU A 24 18.65 -11.60 18.71
C LEU A 24 18.14 -13.02 18.97
N LYS A 25 18.68 -13.67 20.00
CA LYS A 25 18.11 -14.88 20.62
C LYS A 25 17.19 -14.43 21.77
N TYR A 26 15.93 -14.87 21.77
CA TYR A 26 14.96 -14.44 22.77
C TYR A 26 14.49 -15.62 23.64
N PRO A 27 14.44 -15.44 24.98
CA PRO A 27 13.93 -16.45 25.91
C PRO A 27 12.44 -16.78 25.73
N LEU A 28 11.66 -15.86 25.15
CA LEU A 28 10.19 -15.92 25.10
C LEU A 28 9.62 -16.46 23.77
N GLN A 29 10.47 -16.85 22.82
CA GLN A 29 10.00 -17.35 21.52
C GLN A 29 9.76 -18.87 21.58
N PRO A 30 8.56 -19.37 21.25
CA PRO A 30 8.31 -20.81 21.25
C PRO A 30 9.17 -21.51 20.18
N GLU A 31 9.77 -22.65 20.57
CA GLU A 31 10.77 -23.39 19.78
C GLU A 31 10.25 -23.91 18.42
N SER A 32 8.94 -23.92 18.20
CA SER A 32 8.28 -24.44 16.99
C SER A 32 8.35 -23.54 15.76
N SER A 33 8.98 -22.37 15.83
CA SER A 33 8.96 -21.36 14.77
C SER A 33 10.11 -21.51 13.75
N THR A 34 10.21 -22.66 13.09
CA THR A 34 11.26 -22.94 12.10
C THR A 34 10.93 -22.49 10.66
N LYS A 35 11.91 -21.76 10.11
CA LYS A 35 12.45 -21.78 8.72
C LYS A 35 11.53 -21.35 7.56
N GLY A 36 11.84 -20.18 6.99
CA GLY A 36 11.40 -19.75 5.65
C GLY A 36 10.34 -18.64 5.61
N LYS A 37 9.11 -18.91 6.08
CA LYS A 37 7.98 -17.95 5.99
C LYS A 37 7.86 -16.98 7.19
N VAL A 38 8.71 -17.16 8.20
CA VAL A 38 8.66 -16.41 9.46
C VAL A 38 8.97 -14.93 9.26
N ARG A 39 9.91 -14.58 8.38
CA ARG A 39 10.39 -13.20 8.24
C ARG A 39 9.26 -12.24 7.82
N GLN A 40 8.47 -12.58 6.80
CA GLN A 40 7.37 -11.73 6.33
C GLN A 40 6.20 -11.66 7.34
N ARG A 41 5.90 -12.76 8.04
CA ARG A 41 4.89 -12.79 9.12
C ARG A 41 5.28 -11.92 10.31
N VAL A 42 6.56 -11.91 10.71
CA VAL A 42 7.06 -11.06 11.80
C VAL A 42 6.86 -9.58 11.48
N PHE A 43 7.06 -9.16 10.22
CA PHE A 43 6.80 -7.77 9.83
C PHE A 43 5.32 -7.39 9.84
N SER A 44 4.45 -8.26 9.32
CA SER A 44 3.00 -7.99 9.30
C SER A 44 2.46 -7.87 10.73
N LYS A 45 2.78 -8.83 11.61
CA LYS A 45 2.41 -8.76 13.04
C LYS A 45 2.96 -7.52 13.74
N SER A 46 4.24 -7.22 13.53
CA SER A 46 4.87 -6.01 14.06
C SER A 46 4.13 -4.73 13.68
N ARG A 47 3.70 -4.64 12.41
CA ARG A 47 3.00 -3.47 11.89
C ARG A 47 1.57 -3.35 12.40
N MET A 48 0.91 -4.47 12.68
CA MET A 48 -0.42 -4.47 13.30
C MET A 48 -0.38 -4.01 14.76
N MET A 49 0.78 -4.03 15.41
CA MET A 49 0.97 -3.44 16.74
C MET A 49 1.21 -1.91 16.70
N LEU A 50 1.39 -1.34 15.51
CA LEU A 50 1.51 0.12 15.35
C LEU A 50 0.12 0.75 15.26
N PRO A 51 -0.01 2.04 15.64
CA PRO A 51 -1.25 2.78 15.42
C PRO A 51 -1.69 2.69 13.95
N THR A 52 -2.90 2.19 13.76
CA THR A 52 -3.53 2.07 12.45
C THR A 52 -4.34 3.34 12.17
N PRO A 53 -4.44 3.82 10.92
CA PRO A 53 -5.29 4.98 10.59
C PRO A 53 -6.72 4.80 11.14
N PRO A 54 -7.35 5.86 11.67
CA PRO A 54 -8.67 5.75 12.31
C PRO A 54 -9.77 5.28 11.35
N GLU A 55 -9.59 5.46 10.05
CA GLU A 55 -10.52 5.00 9.02
C GLU A 55 -10.46 3.48 8.80
N ALA A 56 -9.40 2.81 9.23
CA ALA A 56 -9.17 1.40 8.95
C ALA A 56 -9.83 0.48 9.99
N ASN A 57 -10.53 -0.54 9.49
CA ASN A 57 -10.98 -1.68 10.28
C ASN A 57 -9.85 -2.73 10.36
N GLU A 58 -10.06 -3.81 11.13
CA GLU A 58 -9.08 -4.88 11.32
C GLU A 58 -8.65 -5.54 10.00
N SER A 59 -9.60 -5.85 9.11
CA SER A 59 -9.31 -6.44 7.80
C SER A 59 -8.45 -5.51 6.92
N LEU A 60 -8.75 -4.21 6.90
CA LEU A 60 -7.92 -3.23 6.19
C LEU A 60 -6.55 -3.10 6.84
N ALA A 61 -6.45 -3.13 8.17
CA ALA A 61 -5.17 -3.13 8.87
C ALA A 61 -4.29 -4.31 8.43
N GLU A 62 -4.86 -5.50 8.26
CA GLU A 62 -4.15 -6.66 7.75
C GLU A 62 -3.64 -6.44 6.31
N VAL A 63 -4.49 -5.92 5.42
CA VAL A 63 -4.11 -5.57 4.03
C VAL A 63 -2.98 -4.54 4.02
N LEU A 64 -3.06 -3.50 4.85
CA LEU A 64 -2.03 -2.45 4.97
C LEU A 64 -0.72 -2.96 5.58
N SER A 65 -0.78 -3.94 6.50
CA SER A 65 0.39 -4.52 7.15
C SER A 65 1.27 -5.29 6.14
N THR A 66 0.62 -5.89 5.14
CA THR A 66 1.27 -6.74 4.12
C THR A 66 1.80 -5.96 2.92
N MET A 67 1.52 -4.66 2.81
CA MET A 67 2.07 -3.80 1.76
C MET A 67 3.60 -3.70 1.83
N ARG A 68 4.25 -3.66 0.66
CA ARG A 68 5.68 -3.32 0.57
C ARG A 68 5.89 -1.90 1.09
N SER A 69 6.93 -1.68 1.90
CA SER A 69 7.31 -0.34 2.35
C SER A 69 7.97 0.42 1.21
N ASP A 70 7.19 1.29 0.58
CA ASP A 70 7.61 2.24 -0.46
C ASP A 70 6.73 3.50 -0.42
N ASP A 71 7.06 4.49 -1.25
CA ASP A 71 6.32 5.76 -1.31
C ASP A 71 4.84 5.56 -1.62
N VAL A 72 4.51 4.58 -2.48
CA VAL A 72 3.11 4.23 -2.79
C VAL A 72 2.39 3.79 -1.52
N SER A 73 2.98 2.90 -0.72
CA SER A 73 2.38 2.48 0.55
C SER A 73 2.22 3.60 1.56
N ARG A 74 3.13 4.60 1.55
CA ARG A 74 3.01 5.79 2.39
C ARG A 74 1.79 6.61 1.97
N VAL A 75 1.64 6.86 0.67
CA VAL A 75 0.49 7.59 0.11
C VAL A 75 -0.82 6.86 0.40
N CYS A 76 -0.89 5.55 0.20
CA CYS A 76 -2.09 4.76 0.50
C CYS A 76 -2.50 4.81 1.98
N LYS A 77 -1.53 4.95 2.90
CA LYS A 77 -1.79 5.01 4.35
C LYS A 77 -2.13 6.39 4.85
N SER A 78 -1.82 7.44 4.08
CA SER A 78 -2.08 8.83 4.45
C SER A 78 -3.32 9.41 3.79
N ASP A 79 -3.73 8.90 2.63
CA ASP A 79 -4.85 9.46 1.87
C ASP A 79 -6.20 8.86 2.31
N THR A 80 -7.11 9.73 2.77
CA THR A 80 -8.41 9.33 3.30
C THR A 80 -9.30 8.63 2.27
N LEU A 81 -9.33 9.07 1.01
CA LEU A 81 -10.18 8.44 -0.01
C LEU A 81 -9.66 7.04 -0.39
N ILE A 82 -8.34 6.87 -0.48
CA ILE A 82 -7.73 5.56 -0.72
C ILE A 82 -8.04 4.60 0.43
N LEU A 83 -7.95 5.06 1.68
CA LEU A 83 -8.32 4.27 2.86
C LEU A 83 -9.81 3.89 2.86
N GLN A 84 -10.70 4.83 2.53
CA GLN A 84 -12.13 4.56 2.42
C GLN A 84 -12.46 3.54 1.33
N LEU A 85 -11.81 3.61 0.16
CA LEU A 85 -11.93 2.59 -0.87
C LEU A 85 -11.49 1.22 -0.32
N GLY A 86 -10.30 1.15 0.29
CA GLY A 86 -9.78 -0.08 0.88
C GLY A 86 -10.77 -0.69 1.88
N ARG A 87 -11.32 0.13 2.79
CA ARG A 87 -12.33 -0.30 3.76
C ARG A 87 -13.58 -0.87 3.07
N LYS A 88 -14.12 -0.17 2.08
CA LYS A 88 -15.30 -0.64 1.32
C LYS A 88 -15.02 -1.99 0.64
N GLU A 89 -13.85 -2.14 0.03
CA GLU A 89 -13.47 -3.37 -0.66
C GLU A 89 -13.22 -4.53 0.31
N THR A 90 -12.61 -4.29 1.46
CA THR A 90 -12.47 -5.31 2.52
C THR A 90 -13.82 -5.78 3.05
N PHE A 91 -14.78 -4.88 3.18
CA PHE A 91 -16.14 -5.24 3.58
C PHE A 91 -16.84 -6.11 2.51
N ARG A 92 -16.60 -5.82 1.23
CA ARG A 92 -17.23 -6.55 0.12
C ARG A 92 -16.62 -7.93 -0.14
N LEU A 93 -15.29 -8.04 -0.06
CA LEU A 93 -14.54 -9.21 -0.54
C LEU A 93 -13.78 -9.95 0.56
N GLY A 94 -13.83 -9.50 1.82
CA GLY A 94 -12.93 -9.96 2.90
C GLY A 94 -12.94 -11.46 3.21
N HIS A 95 -13.92 -12.22 2.71
CA HIS A 95 -14.00 -13.67 2.89
C HIS A 95 -13.28 -14.48 1.79
N GLU A 96 -12.88 -13.86 0.68
CA GLU A 96 -12.25 -14.56 -0.44
C GLU A 96 -10.72 -14.64 -0.27
N LYS A 97 -10.14 -15.81 -0.60
CA LYS A 97 -8.70 -16.09 -0.41
C LYS A 97 -7.77 -15.10 -1.12
N ASP A 98 -8.20 -14.56 -2.26
CA ASP A 98 -7.39 -13.63 -3.08
C ASP A 98 -7.78 -12.16 -2.92
N ALA A 99 -8.80 -11.85 -2.12
CA ALA A 99 -9.32 -10.49 -1.96
C ALA A 99 -8.25 -9.52 -1.44
N HIS A 100 -7.43 -9.93 -0.47
CA HIS A 100 -6.38 -9.05 0.07
C HIS A 100 -5.34 -8.65 -1.00
N SER A 101 -5.05 -9.55 -1.95
CA SER A 101 -4.12 -9.23 -3.05
C SER A 101 -4.74 -8.23 -4.02
N TYR A 102 -6.02 -8.43 -4.37
CA TYR A 102 -6.78 -7.54 -5.24
C TYR A 102 -6.93 -6.14 -4.64
N ILE A 103 -7.38 -6.06 -3.38
CA ILE A 103 -7.58 -4.81 -2.64
C ILE A 103 -6.26 -4.04 -2.58
N ARG A 104 -5.16 -4.73 -2.25
CA ARG A 104 -3.83 -4.13 -2.22
C ARG A 104 -3.44 -3.55 -3.57
N SER A 105 -3.68 -4.28 -4.65
CA SER A 105 -3.38 -3.81 -6.01
C SER A 105 -4.18 -2.56 -6.34
N LYS A 106 -5.49 -2.55 -6.06
CA LYS A 106 -6.36 -1.39 -6.30
C LYS A 106 -5.96 -0.16 -5.50
N MET A 107 -5.68 -0.31 -4.20
CA MET A 107 -5.19 0.81 -3.39
C MET A 107 -3.87 1.37 -3.93
N ARG A 108 -2.98 0.50 -4.42
CA ARG A 108 -1.68 0.91 -4.97
C ARG A 108 -1.78 1.52 -6.36
N GLU A 109 -2.75 1.13 -7.18
CA GLU A 109 -3.10 1.83 -8.43
C GLU A 109 -3.48 3.28 -8.13
N LEU A 110 -4.37 3.52 -7.17
CA LEU A 110 -4.73 4.88 -6.76
C LEU A 110 -3.57 5.64 -6.13
N GLY A 111 -2.73 4.97 -5.33
CA GLY A 111 -1.53 5.60 -4.77
C GLY A 111 -0.57 6.08 -5.85
N ARG A 112 -0.39 5.31 -6.93
CA ARG A 112 0.41 5.72 -8.10
C ARG A 112 -0.23 6.87 -8.86
N LEU A 113 -1.55 6.83 -9.06
CA LEU A 113 -2.30 7.91 -9.69
C LEU A 113 -2.12 9.22 -8.92
N LEU A 114 -2.27 9.20 -7.60
CA LEU A 114 -2.09 10.39 -6.77
C LEU A 114 -0.65 10.92 -6.81
N ILE A 115 0.36 10.05 -6.83
CA ILE A 115 1.76 10.48 -7.01
C ILE A 115 1.97 11.16 -8.37
N CYS A 116 1.40 10.60 -9.45
CA CYS A 116 1.47 11.18 -10.78
C CYS A 116 0.77 12.55 -10.82
N LEU A 117 -0.46 12.65 -10.29
CA LEU A 117 -1.21 13.90 -10.19
C LEU A 117 -0.43 15.01 -9.45
N ARG A 118 0.16 14.69 -8.30
CA ARG A 118 0.98 15.62 -7.52
C ARG A 118 2.20 16.10 -8.29
N THR A 119 2.83 15.20 -9.04
CA THR A 119 3.98 15.54 -9.89
C THR A 119 3.57 16.47 -11.04
N ARG A 120 2.44 16.18 -11.69
CA ARG A 120 1.95 16.94 -12.86
C ARG A 120 1.43 18.33 -12.52
N THR A 121 0.73 18.46 -11.40
CA THR A 121 0.11 19.73 -10.97
C THR A 121 1.02 20.57 -10.07
N GLY A 122 2.14 20.01 -9.59
CA GLY A 122 3.02 20.64 -8.61
C GLY A 122 2.44 20.69 -7.18
N LEU A 123 1.25 20.12 -6.96
CA LEU A 123 0.56 20.17 -5.67
C LEU A 123 0.97 19.01 -4.76
N CYS A 124 2.20 19.03 -4.23
CA CYS A 124 2.80 17.88 -3.53
C CYS A 124 2.02 17.37 -2.30
N ASN A 125 1.23 18.21 -1.65
CA ASN A 125 0.50 17.89 -0.41
C ASN A 125 -1.01 17.64 -0.63
N SER A 126 -1.49 17.65 -1.88
CA SER A 126 -2.91 17.46 -2.17
C SER A 126 -3.36 16.02 -1.93
N SER A 127 -4.57 15.85 -1.43
CA SER A 127 -5.27 14.58 -1.33
C SER A 127 -5.87 14.17 -2.67
N LEU A 128 -6.25 12.90 -2.82
CA LEU A 128 -6.97 12.44 -4.01
C LEU A 128 -8.28 13.20 -4.22
N LYS A 129 -8.92 13.65 -3.14
CA LYS A 129 -10.20 14.38 -3.16
C LYS A 129 -10.07 15.72 -3.90
N ASP A 130 -8.93 16.38 -3.77
CA ASP A 130 -8.68 17.70 -4.35
C ASP A 130 -8.61 17.67 -5.88
N PHE A 131 -8.41 16.47 -6.46
CA PHE A 131 -8.40 16.26 -7.91
C PHE A 131 -9.76 15.78 -8.47
N ILE A 132 -10.76 15.54 -7.61
CA ILE A 132 -12.13 15.21 -8.01
C ILE A 132 -12.90 16.53 -8.20
N ASP A 133 -12.35 17.38 -9.08
CA ASP A 133 -12.92 18.66 -9.46
C ASP A 133 -12.92 18.78 -10.99
N PRO A 134 -13.98 19.33 -11.62
CA PRO A 134 -14.01 19.52 -13.07
C PRO A 134 -12.83 20.31 -13.64
N THR A 135 -12.28 21.27 -12.87
CA THR A 135 -11.15 22.10 -13.31
C THR A 135 -9.86 21.30 -13.46
N THR A 136 -9.65 20.28 -12.63
CA THR A 136 -8.47 19.39 -12.66
C THR A 136 -8.71 18.10 -13.43
N PHE A 137 -9.90 17.92 -14.02
CA PHE A 137 -10.29 16.66 -14.67
C PHE A 137 -9.35 16.27 -15.83
N LYS A 138 -8.88 17.25 -16.61
CA LYS A 138 -7.93 17.01 -17.70
C LYS A 138 -6.63 16.40 -17.16
N ASP A 139 -6.08 16.96 -16.09
CA ASP A 139 -4.86 16.45 -15.46
C ASP A 139 -5.07 15.05 -14.87
N PHE A 140 -6.26 14.78 -14.32
CA PHE A 140 -6.64 13.48 -13.83
C PHE A 140 -6.64 12.42 -14.94
N VAL A 141 -7.25 12.71 -16.08
CA VAL A 141 -7.29 11.79 -17.24
C VAL A 141 -5.89 11.53 -17.78
N GLU A 142 -5.08 12.58 -17.93
CA GLU A 142 -3.69 12.43 -18.41
C GLU A 142 -2.83 11.62 -17.43
N ALA A 143 -2.96 11.86 -16.12
CA ALA A 143 -2.28 11.06 -15.11
C ALA A 143 -2.73 9.58 -15.15
N ALA A 144 -4.01 9.31 -15.39
CA ALA A 144 -4.53 7.96 -15.53
C ALA A 144 -3.96 7.25 -16.78
N ARG A 145 -3.86 7.95 -17.91
CA ARG A 145 -3.21 7.44 -19.13
C ARG A 145 -1.74 7.10 -18.90
N GLU A 146 -1.01 7.98 -18.23
CA GLU A 146 0.40 7.78 -17.90
C GLU A 146 0.61 6.57 -16.99
N VAL A 147 -0.16 6.44 -15.91
CA VAL A 147 -0.06 5.31 -14.96
C VAL A 147 -0.45 3.98 -15.60
N SER A 148 -1.38 3.99 -16.57
CA SER A 148 -1.80 2.80 -17.32
C SER A 148 -0.89 2.46 -18.50
N GLN A 149 0.14 3.27 -18.77
CA GLN A 149 1.03 3.13 -19.94
C GLN A 149 0.24 3.07 -21.26
N PHE A 150 -0.86 3.83 -21.32
CA PHE A 150 -1.72 3.86 -22.49
C PHE A 150 -0.98 4.49 -23.69
N ASN A 151 -0.79 3.71 -24.74
CA ASN A 151 -0.24 4.18 -26.02
C ASN A 151 -1.39 4.28 -27.04
N GLU A 152 -1.67 5.47 -27.57
CA GLU A 152 -2.73 5.72 -28.56
C GLU A 152 -2.51 5.00 -29.91
N VAL A 153 -1.37 4.32 -30.12
CA VAL A 153 -0.90 3.84 -31.44
C VAL A 153 -1.42 2.45 -31.86
N HIS A 154 -2.43 1.89 -31.18
CA HIS A 154 -3.04 0.63 -31.62
C HIS A 154 -4.56 0.77 -31.76
N THR A 155 -5.03 1.35 -32.87
CA THR A 155 -6.10 0.84 -33.76
C THR A 155 -6.21 1.74 -34.99
N SER A 156 -5.29 1.60 -35.94
CA SER A 156 -5.64 1.80 -37.35
C SER A 156 -5.38 0.46 -38.03
N MET A 157 -6.46 -0.29 -38.28
CA MET A 157 -6.39 -1.39 -39.23
C MET A 157 -5.85 -0.83 -40.56
N PRO A 158 -4.84 -1.48 -41.18
CA PRO A 158 -4.42 -1.08 -42.52
C PRO A 158 -5.58 -1.32 -43.50
N PRO A 159 -5.81 -0.43 -44.49
CA PRO A 159 -6.78 -0.67 -45.54
C PRO A 159 -6.36 -1.92 -46.31
N HIS A 160 -7.19 -2.95 -46.28
CA HIS A 160 -7.04 -4.11 -47.14
C HIS A 160 -7.37 -3.67 -48.57
N LEU A 161 -6.41 -3.91 -49.48
CA LEU A 161 -6.57 -3.89 -50.94
C LEU A 161 -7.62 -4.91 -51.39
#